data_AF-A0A846G765-F1
#
_entry.id   AF-A0A846G765-F1
#
_cell.length_a   1.000
_cell.length_b   1.000
_cell.length_c   1.000
_cell.angle_alpha   90.00
_cell.angle_beta   90.00
_cell.angle_gamma   90.00
#
_symmetry.space_group_name_H-M   'P 1'
#
loop_
_entity.id
_entity.type
_entity.pdbx_description
1 polymer ?
#
loop_
_entity_poly.entity_id
_entity_poly.type
_entity_poly.pdbx_seq_one_letter_code
_entity_poly.pdbx_strand_id
1 'polypeptide(L)'
;MTFYLLAILKKTGSVTEEVIDGVASEFPRINDGLIGRKMRYVYASRVAGYMKPKPLFDGVIKHDLENDTTQTHELGRGRFCGETTFASLP
;
A
#
# COMPACT_ATOMS: atom_id res chain seq x y z
N MET A 1 -9.39 7.75 0.97
CA MET A 1 -9.22 6.30 1.18
C MET A 1 -7.91 6.12 1.92
N THR A 2 -7.94 5.45 3.06
CA THR A 2 -6.77 5.19 3.94
C THR A 2 -6.46 3.70 3.87
N PHE A 3 -5.19 3.32 3.99
CA PHE A 3 -4.78 1.92 3.90
C PHE A 3 -4.81 1.25 5.28
N TYR A 4 -5.59 0.17 5.41
CA TYR A 4 -5.79 -0.56 6.67
C TYR A 4 -5.19 -1.97 6.59
N LEU A 5 -4.57 -2.43 7.68
CA LEU A 5 -4.22 -3.83 7.89
C LEU A 5 -5.30 -4.48 8.77
N LEU A 6 -5.82 -5.63 8.33
CA LEU A 6 -6.74 -6.43 9.13
C LEU A 6 -6.03 -7.70 9.61
N ALA A 7 -6.02 -7.93 10.93
CA ALA A 7 -5.56 -9.17 11.53
C ALA A 7 -6.72 -9.92 12.18
N ILE A 8 -6.90 -11.20 11.82
CA ILE A 8 -7.98 -12.06 12.33
C ILE A 8 -7.37 -13.16 13.20
N LEU A 9 -7.76 -13.22 14.48
CA LEU A 9 -7.30 -14.23 15.44
C LEU A 9 -8.25 -15.43 15.47
N LYS A 10 -7.89 -16.51 14.77
CA LYS A 10 -8.74 -17.72 14.61
C LYS A 10 -9.15 -18.43 15.91
N LYS A 11 -8.40 -18.30 17.01
CA LYS A 11 -8.73 -18.99 18.28
C LYS A 11 -9.85 -18.30 19.06
N THR A 12 -9.97 -16.98 18.95
CA THR A 12 -10.94 -16.20 19.73
C THR A 12 -12.07 -15.62 18.89
N GLY A 13 -11.94 -15.69 17.54
CA GLY A 13 -12.86 -15.00 16.63
C GLY A 13 -12.72 -13.48 16.67
N SER A 14 -11.73 -12.96 17.40
CA SER A 14 -11.48 -11.52 17.51
C SER A 14 -10.79 -11.00 16.26
N VAL A 15 -11.15 -9.78 15.87
CA VAL A 15 -10.57 -9.06 14.74
C VAL A 15 -9.96 -7.77 15.28
N THR A 16 -8.74 -7.49 14.88
CA THR A 16 -8.05 -6.22 15.16
C THR A 16 -7.73 -5.54 13.85
N GLU A 17 -7.96 -4.24 13.79
CA GLU A 17 -7.66 -3.39 12.64
C GLU A 17 -6.63 -2.34 13.04
N GLU A 18 -5.68 -2.08 12.15
CA GLU A 18 -4.63 -1.10 12.36
C GLU A 18 -4.44 -0.24 11.10
N VAL A 19 -4.20 1.06 11.31
CA VAL A 19 -3.85 1.99 10.24
C VAL A 19 -2.34 1.89 10.03
N ILE A 20 -1.94 1.47 8.83
CA ILE A 20 -0.51 1.33 8.48
C ILE A 20 0.10 2.70 8.13
N ASP A 21 -0.68 3.56 7.47
CA ASP A 21 -0.24 4.89 7.05
C ASP A 21 -1.44 5.84 6.94
N GLY A 22 -1.25 7.10 7.34
CA GLY A 22 -2.21 8.18 7.17
C GLY A 22 -2.25 8.75 5.75
N VAL A 23 -1.30 8.40 4.88
CA VAL A 23 -1.28 8.81 3.48
C VAL A 23 -2.37 8.09 2.69
N ALA A 24 -3.20 8.87 2.00
CA ALA A 24 -4.24 8.31 1.15
C ALA A 24 -3.64 7.53 -0.03
N SER A 25 -3.98 6.25 -0.15
CA SER A 25 -3.45 5.33 -1.15
C SER A 25 -4.46 4.26 -1.56
N GLU A 26 -4.21 3.62 -2.70
CA GLU A 26 -5.05 2.58 -3.30
C GLU A 26 -4.20 1.60 -4.15
N PHE A 27 -4.85 0.58 -4.71
CA PHE A 27 -4.23 -0.44 -5.56
C PHE A 27 -3.07 -1.18 -4.87
N PRO A 28 -3.34 -1.88 -3.76
CA PRO A 28 -2.30 -2.59 -3.05
C PRO A 28 -1.74 -3.76 -3.83
N ARG A 29 -0.43 -3.92 -3.72
CA ARG A 29 0.34 -4.98 -4.36
C ARG A 29 1.31 -5.60 -3.38
N ILE A 30 1.52 -6.89 -3.57
CA ILE A 30 2.53 -7.68 -2.88
C ILE A 30 3.35 -8.44 -3.91
N ASN A 31 4.37 -9.15 -3.46
CA ASN A 31 5.02 -10.15 -4.30
C ASN A 31 4.07 -11.34 -4.48
N ASP A 32 3.66 -11.59 -5.72
CA ASP A 32 2.70 -12.65 -6.05
C ASP A 32 3.20 -14.05 -5.63
N GLY A 33 4.53 -14.27 -5.59
CA GLY A 33 5.13 -15.50 -5.07
C GLY A 33 4.94 -15.73 -3.56
N LEU A 34 4.44 -14.74 -2.83
CA LEU A 34 4.19 -14.78 -1.39
C LEU A 34 2.70 -14.67 -1.03
N ILE A 35 1.79 -14.76 -2.00
CA ILE A 35 0.34 -14.74 -1.74
C ILE A 35 -0.03 -15.80 -0.68
N GLY A 36 -0.82 -15.39 0.31
CA GLY A 36 -1.27 -16.24 1.42
C GLY A 36 -0.22 -16.50 2.51
N ARG A 37 0.97 -15.89 2.42
CA ARG A 37 2.03 -15.98 3.44
C ARG A 37 2.16 -14.65 4.21
N LYS A 38 2.89 -14.67 5.33
CA LYS A 38 3.25 -13.43 6.04
C LYS A 38 4.01 -12.52 5.09
N MET A 39 3.50 -11.31 4.88
CA MET A 39 4.10 -10.31 4.01
C MET A 39 4.94 -9.32 4.83
N ARG A 40 6.14 -9.02 4.34
CA ARG A 40 6.95 -7.91 4.86
C ARG A 40 6.72 -6.61 4.09
N TYR A 41 6.62 -6.69 2.77
CA TYR A 41 6.49 -5.51 1.92
C TYR A 41 5.12 -5.43 1.24
N VAL A 42 4.50 -4.26 1.31
CA VAL A 42 3.28 -3.91 0.57
C VAL A 42 3.55 -2.63 -0.23
N TYR A 43 3.05 -2.58 -1.46
CA TYR A 43 3.16 -1.42 -2.33
C TYR A 43 1.77 -0.87 -2.63
N ALA A 44 1.61 0.45 -2.71
CA ALA A 44 0.34 1.08 -3.03
C ALA A 44 0.55 2.39 -3.80
N SER A 45 -0.41 2.80 -4.61
CA SER A 45 -0.35 4.07 -5.34
C SER A 45 -0.85 5.21 -4.46
N ARG A 46 -0.05 6.28 -4.34
CA ARG A 46 -0.36 7.47 -3.53
C ARG A 46 -1.35 8.37 -4.25
N VAL A 47 -2.42 8.78 -3.57
CA VAL A 47 -3.41 9.73 -4.10
C VAL A 47 -2.78 11.12 -4.25
N ALA A 48 -2.93 11.70 -5.44
CA ALA A 48 -2.55 13.08 -5.76
C ALA A 48 -3.54 14.07 -5.11
N GLY A 49 -3.37 14.34 -3.82
CA GLY A 49 -4.31 15.16 -3.04
C GLY A 49 -4.57 16.57 -3.60
N TYR A 50 -3.62 17.14 -4.33
CA TYR A 50 -3.74 18.46 -4.97
C TYR A 50 -4.63 18.46 -6.23
N MET A 51 -5.04 17.29 -6.73
CA MET A 51 -5.87 17.14 -7.93
C MET A 51 -7.35 16.86 -7.61
N LYS A 52 -7.75 16.90 -6.33
CA LYS A 52 -9.15 16.69 -5.92
C LYS A 52 -10.10 17.60 -6.72
N PRO A 53 -11.25 17.08 -7.19
CA PRO A 53 -11.82 15.76 -6.91
C PRO A 53 -11.35 14.63 -7.85
N LYS A 54 -10.36 14.85 -8.73
CA LYS A 54 -9.92 13.82 -9.68
C LYS A 54 -9.19 12.68 -8.93
N PRO A 55 -9.53 11.40 -9.17
CA PRO A 55 -8.89 10.25 -8.53
C PRO A 55 -7.57 9.92 -9.23
N LEU A 56 -6.60 10.83 -9.15
CA LEU A 56 -5.28 10.67 -9.74
C LEU A 56 -4.27 10.25 -8.67
N PHE A 57 -3.20 9.57 -9.10
CA PHE A 57 -2.16 9.04 -8.21
C PHE A 57 -0.79 9.53 -8.67
N ASP A 58 0.03 10.10 -7.80
CA ASP A 58 1.27 10.81 -8.16
C ASP A 58 2.54 10.18 -7.56
N GLY A 59 2.42 8.96 -7.04
CA GLY A 59 3.54 8.26 -6.41
C GLY A 59 3.22 6.83 -6.09
N VAL A 60 4.26 6.10 -5.69
CA VAL A 60 4.18 4.71 -5.23
C VAL A 60 4.76 4.66 -3.83
N ILE A 61 4.00 4.10 -2.91
CA ILE A 61 4.36 3.90 -1.52
C ILE A 61 4.82 2.45 -1.34
N LYS A 62 5.91 2.24 -0.61
CA LYS A 62 6.39 0.95 -0.13
C LYS A 62 6.33 0.96 1.39
N HIS A 63 5.54 0.05 1.96
CA HIS A 63 5.47 -0.21 3.40
C HIS A 63 6.34 -1.42 3.74
N ASP A 64 7.20 -1.30 4.75
CA ASP A 64 7.89 -2.41 5.41
C ASP A 64 7.17 -2.69 6.74
N LEU A 65 6.30 -3.70 6.73
CA LEU A 65 5.43 -4.07 7.86
C LEU A 65 6.20 -4.69 9.04
N GLU A 66 7.46 -5.10 8.86
CA GLU A 66 8.25 -5.65 9.96
C GLU A 66 9.03 -4.58 10.72
N ASN A 67 9.45 -3.52 10.02
CA ASN A 67 10.16 -2.40 10.64
C ASN A 67 9.28 -1.18 10.89
N ASP A 68 8.00 -1.23 10.50
CA ASP A 68 7.06 -0.12 10.57
C ASP A 68 7.61 1.15 9.89
N THR A 69 8.10 0.99 8.66
CA THR A 69 8.64 2.10 7.86
C THR A 69 7.98 2.22 6.51
N THR A 70 7.91 3.45 6.01
CA THR A 70 7.32 3.76 4.72
C THR A 70 8.29 4.57 3.86
N GLN A 71 8.36 4.23 2.58
CA GLN A 71 9.11 4.96 1.57
C GLN A 71 8.17 5.34 0.43
N THR A 72 8.28 6.56 -0.08
CA THR A 72 7.48 7.00 -1.23
C THR A 72 8.39 7.39 -2.39
N HIS A 73 8.10 6.84 -3.56
CA HIS A 73 8.63 7.30 -4.82
C HIS A 73 7.63 8.25 -5.49
N GLU A 74 7.95 9.53 -5.57
CA GLU A 74 7.11 10.53 -6.23
C GLU A 74 7.39 10.58 -7.73
N LEU A 75 6.34 10.67 -8.54
CA LEU A 75 6.47 10.78 -9.99
C LEU A 75 6.81 12.21 -10.45
N GLY A 76 6.51 13.19 -9.60
CA GLY A 76 6.58 14.62 -9.89
C GLY A 76 5.22 15.19 -10.31
N ARG A 77 5.09 16.52 -10.20
CA ARG A 77 3.82 17.22 -10.44
C ARG A 77 3.30 17.01 -11.86
N GLY A 78 2.00 16.70 -11.98
CA GLY A 78 1.32 16.47 -13.25
C GLY A 78 1.62 15.12 -13.91
N ARG A 79 2.37 14.24 -13.24
CA ARG A 79 2.61 12.86 -13.68
C ARG A 79 1.82 11.91 -12.80
N PHE A 80 1.15 10.96 -13.43
CA PHE A 80 0.22 10.08 -12.75
C PHE A 80 0.45 8.61 -13.07
N CYS A 81 0.16 7.75 -12.10
CA CYS A 81 0.15 6.29 -12.25
C CYS A 81 -1.23 5.72 -11.93
N GLY A 82 -1.38 4.42 -12.16
CA GLY A 82 -2.48 3.59 -11.69
C GLY A 82 -1.95 2.48 -10.78
N GLU A 83 -2.46 1.26 -10.96
CA GLU A 83 -1.94 0.07 -10.30
C GLU A 83 -0.48 -0.22 -10.69
N THR A 84 0.35 -0.58 -9.72
CA THR A 84 1.74 -1.03 -9.96
C THR A 84 1.81 -2.55 -10.03
N THR A 85 2.89 -3.12 -10.55
CA THR A 85 3.09 -4.59 -10.56
C THR A 85 4.43 -4.91 -9.94
N PHE A 86 4.47 -5.91 -9.06
CA PHE A 86 5.72 -6.41 -8.51
C PHE A 86 6.33 -7.42 -9.49
N ALA A 87 7.57 -7.18 -9.89
CA ALA A 87 8.37 -8.14 -10.64
C ALA A 87 9.54 -8.59 -9.76
N SER A 88 9.61 -9.88 -9.46
CA SER A 88 10.76 -10.45 -8.77
C SER A 88 11.97 -10.46 -9.70
N LEU A 89 13.15 -10.19 -9.14
CA LEU A 89 14.39 -10.48 -9.84
C LEU A 89 14.53 -12.01 -10.04
N PRO A 90 15.18 -12.45 -11.13
CA PRO A 90 15.47 -13.87 -11.38
C PRO A 90 16.29 -14.53 -10.28
#